data_AF-A0A4Y2VXT8-F1
#
_entry.id   AF-A0A4Y2VXT8-F1
#
_cell.length_a   1.000
_cell.length_b   1.000
_cell.length_c   1.000
_cell.angle_alpha   90.00
_cell.angle_beta   90.00
_cell.angle_gamma   90.00
#
_symmetry.space_group_name_H-M   'P 1'
#
loop_
_entity.id
_entity.type
_entity.pdbx_description
1 polymer ?
#
loop_
_entity_poly.entity_id
_entity_poly.type
_entity_poly.pdbx_seq_one_letter_code
_entity_poly.pdbx_strand_id
1 'polypeptide(L)'
;MIHGPCGVLNPYSPCMADGICTKGYPKQFREATAENVDGYPMYRRRDNANHVTINGTYVDNRWIVAYNPYLTKKYNAHINVEICSSITSIKYIFKYLQGS
;
A
#
# COMPACT_ATOMS: atom_id res chain seq x y z
N MET A 1 -6.70 4.29 3.68
CA MET A 1 -7.62 3.18 3.33
C MET A 1 -7.00 1.87 3.82
N ILE A 2 -7.80 0.90 4.26
CA ILE A 2 -7.29 -0.42 4.65
C ILE A 2 -7.34 -1.33 3.42
N HIS A 3 -6.23 -1.99 3.10
CA HIS A 3 -6.23 -3.07 2.13
C HIS A 3 -7.06 -4.22 2.69
N GLY A 4 -8.05 -4.70 1.93
CA GLY A 4 -8.88 -5.81 2.36
C GLY A 4 -8.05 -7.05 2.68
N PRO A 5 -8.52 -7.94 3.58
CA PRO A 5 -7.85 -9.21 3.86
C PRO A 5 -7.51 -9.95 2.56
N CYS A 6 -6.30 -10.47 2.48
CA CYS A 6 -5.78 -11.25 1.36
C CYS A 6 -4.77 -12.28 1.87
N GLY A 7 -4.17 -13.06 0.97
CA GLY A 7 -3.25 -14.12 1.35
C GLY A 7 -4.01 -15.25 2.05
N VAL A 8 -3.45 -15.77 3.12
CA VAL A 8 -4.06 -16.85 3.92
C VAL A 8 -5.43 -16.44 4.49
N LEU A 9 -5.62 -15.14 4.75
CA LEU A 9 -6.87 -14.61 5.31
C LEU A 9 -8.00 -14.54 4.29
N ASN A 10 -7.66 -14.39 3.00
CA ASN A 10 -8.62 -14.49 1.90
C ASN A 10 -7.89 -14.79 0.58
N PRO A 11 -7.79 -16.07 0.19
CA PRO A 11 -7.12 -16.48 -1.04
C PRO A 11 -7.85 -16.03 -2.31
N TYR A 12 -9.14 -15.71 -2.22
CA TYR A 12 -9.99 -15.31 -3.35
C TYR A 12 -9.99 -13.80 -3.61
N SER A 13 -9.21 -13.02 -2.86
CA SER A 13 -9.12 -11.57 -3.07
C SER A 13 -8.58 -11.24 -4.47
N PRO A 14 -9.10 -10.20 -5.16
CA PRO A 14 -8.68 -9.85 -6.52
C PRO A 14 -7.19 -9.51 -6.68
N CYS A 15 -6.50 -9.20 -5.57
CA CYS A 15 -5.07 -8.91 -5.56
C CYS A 15 -4.20 -10.18 -5.56
N MET A 16 -4.78 -11.38 -5.44
CA MET A 16 -4.05 -12.64 -5.35
C MET A 16 -3.67 -13.17 -6.75
N ALA A 17 -2.42 -13.59 -6.91
CA ALA A 17 -1.92 -14.35 -8.05
C ALA A 17 -0.88 -15.37 -7.56
N ASP A 18 -0.92 -16.60 -8.07
CA ASP A 18 0.00 -17.69 -7.69
C ASP A 18 0.13 -17.90 -6.16
N GLY A 19 -0.98 -17.72 -5.44
CA GLY A 19 -1.03 -17.85 -3.99
C GLY A 19 -0.43 -16.68 -3.20
N ILE A 20 0.03 -15.61 -3.87
CA ILE A 20 0.66 -14.44 -3.25
C ILE A 20 -0.13 -13.16 -3.57
N CYS A 21 -0.19 -12.23 -2.62
CA CYS A 21 -0.73 -10.91 -2.90
C CYS A 21 0.22 -10.14 -3.83
N THR A 22 -0.24 -9.82 -5.05
CA THR A 22 0.51 -9.05 -6.06
C THR A 22 0.87 -7.64 -5.59
N LYS A 23 0.16 -7.11 -4.59
CA LYS A 23 0.44 -5.82 -3.95
C LYS A 23 1.37 -5.93 -2.74
N GLY A 24 1.76 -7.16 -2.36
CA GLY A 24 2.69 -7.46 -1.28
C GLY A 24 2.15 -7.12 0.10
N TYR A 25 0.87 -7.40 0.38
CA TYR A 25 0.27 -7.27 1.71
C TYR A 25 0.23 -8.63 2.44
N PRO A 26 0.34 -8.64 3.78
CA PRO A 26 0.67 -7.48 4.64
C PRO A 26 2.10 -6.99 4.41
N LYS A 27 2.33 -5.67 4.50
CA LYS A 27 3.68 -5.10 4.40
C LYS A 27 4.50 -5.42 5.65
N GLN A 28 5.82 -5.42 5.56
CA GLN A 28 6.66 -5.59 6.76
C GLN A 28 6.64 -4.33 7.64
N PHE A 29 6.80 -4.52 8.95
CA PHE A 29 7.08 -3.41 9.86
C PHE A 29 8.44 -2.79 9.54
N ARG A 30 8.52 -1.47 9.70
CA ARG A 30 9.72 -0.66 9.46
C ARG A 30 9.73 0.56 10.35
N GLU A 31 10.85 0.83 10.99
CA GLU A 31 11.02 1.99 11.88
C GLU A 31 11.28 3.31 11.15
N ALA A 32 11.70 3.26 9.89
CA ALA A 32 11.90 4.43 9.05
C ALA A 32 11.47 4.16 7.60
N THR A 33 11.17 5.24 6.87
CA THR A 33 10.98 5.17 5.42
C THR A 33 12.35 5.05 4.76
N ALA A 34 12.49 4.12 3.82
CA ALA A 34 13.73 3.93 3.07
C ALA A 34 13.44 3.76 1.57
N GLU A 35 14.46 4.02 0.75
CA GLU A 35 14.42 3.77 -0.69
C GLU A 35 14.44 2.26 -0.97
N ASN A 36 13.80 1.87 -2.07
CA ASN A 36 13.86 0.50 -2.59
C ASN A 36 14.53 0.50 -3.96
N VAL A 37 15.17 -0.62 -4.31
CA VAL A 37 15.82 -0.85 -5.61
C VAL A 37 14.82 -0.73 -6.76
N ASP A 38 13.55 -1.10 -6.52
CA ASP A 38 12.49 -1.05 -7.53
C ASP A 38 11.90 0.37 -7.75
N GLY A 39 12.43 1.38 -7.04
CA GLY A 39 12.02 2.78 -7.19
C GLY A 39 10.74 3.17 -6.46
N TYR A 40 10.19 2.29 -5.61
CA TYR A 40 9.06 2.60 -4.72
C TYR A 40 9.55 2.74 -3.27
N PRO A 41 9.20 3.82 -2.55
CA PRO A 41 9.60 3.97 -1.16
C PRO A 41 8.97 2.89 -0.27
N MET A 42 9.79 2.31 0.61
CA MET A 42 9.34 1.43 1.67
C MET A 42 9.02 2.28 2.90
N TYR A 43 7.75 2.65 3.05
CA TYR A 43 7.26 3.51 4.13
C TYR A 43 7.44 2.90 5.52
N ARG A 44 7.66 3.79 6.51
CA ARG A 44 7.63 3.46 7.94
C ARG A 44 6.28 2.84 8.34
N ARG A 45 6.32 1.72 9.06
CA ARG A 45 5.19 1.00 9.66
C ARG A 45 5.61 0.49 11.03
N ARG A 46 5.25 1.22 12.09
CA ARG A 46 5.68 0.90 13.47
C ARG A 46 4.92 -0.29 14.03
N ASP A 47 5.58 -1.17 14.75
CA ASP A 47 4.88 -2.16 15.57
C ASP A 47 4.42 -1.51 16.88
N ASN A 48 3.18 -1.01 16.89
CA ASN A 48 2.62 -0.30 18.03
C ASN A 48 1.42 -1.04 18.65
N ALA A 49 1.27 -2.34 18.36
CA ALA A 49 0.17 -3.20 18.80
C ALA A 49 -1.27 -2.72 18.44
N ASN A 50 -1.40 -1.62 17.69
CA ASN A 50 -2.68 -1.09 17.27
C ASN A 50 -3.26 -1.97 16.15
N HIS A 51 -4.49 -2.42 16.35
CA HIS A 51 -5.22 -3.23 15.39
C HIS A 51 -6.68 -2.78 15.28
N VAL A 52 -7.28 -3.12 14.15
CA VAL A 52 -8.69 -2.95 13.86
C VAL A 52 -9.22 -4.32 13.43
N THR A 53 -10.46 -4.66 13.80
CA THR A 53 -11.10 -5.89 13.36
C THR A 53 -11.94 -5.62 12.11
N ILE A 54 -11.66 -6.34 11.02
CA ILE A 54 -12.44 -6.30 9.78
C ILE A 54 -12.97 -7.71 9.53
N ASN A 55 -14.29 -7.88 9.48
CA ASN A 55 -14.94 -9.17 9.22
C ASN A 55 -14.39 -10.32 10.09
N GLY A 56 -14.17 -10.05 11.38
CA GLY A 56 -13.59 -11.03 12.33
C GLY A 56 -12.07 -11.22 12.24
N THR A 57 -11.40 -10.53 11.32
CA THR A 57 -9.94 -10.60 11.13
C THR A 57 -9.25 -9.39 11.74
N TYR A 58 -8.21 -9.61 12.55
CA TYR A 58 -7.38 -8.53 13.08
C TYR A 58 -6.39 -8.02 12.03
N VAL A 59 -6.45 -6.72 11.74
CA VAL A 59 -5.54 -6.03 10.83
C VAL A 59 -4.85 -4.86 11.54
N ASP A 60 -3.54 -4.77 11.39
CA ASP A 60 -2.73 -3.68 11.93
C ASP A 60 -2.30 -2.71 10.82
N ASN A 61 -1.38 -1.79 11.13
CA ASN A 61 -0.92 -0.79 10.18
C ASN A 61 -0.20 -1.36 8.94
N ARG A 62 0.14 -2.66 8.90
CA ARG A 62 0.74 -3.33 7.73
C ARG A 62 -0.23 -3.45 6.56
N TRP A 63 -1.52 -3.33 6.84
CA TRP A 63 -2.62 -3.38 5.87
C TRP A 63 -3.00 -2.00 5.33
N ILE A 64 -2.42 -0.92 5.85
CA ILE A 64 -2.78 0.43 5.43
C ILE A 64 -2.19 0.76 4.07
N VAL A 65 -3.05 1.14 3.13
CA VAL A 65 -2.65 1.75 1.84
C VAL A 65 -2.06 3.11 2.12
N ALA A 66 -0.88 3.39 1.56
CA ALA A 66 -0.21 4.68 1.74
C ALA A 66 -1.11 5.83 1.27
N TYR A 67 -1.11 6.90 2.06
CA TYR A 67 -1.88 8.12 1.77
C TYR A 67 -1.15 9.32 2.37
N ASN A 68 -1.48 10.51 1.88
CA ASN A 68 -1.02 11.75 2.50
C ASN A 68 -2.13 12.32 3.40
N PRO A 69 -1.95 12.37 4.74
CA PRO A 69 -2.98 12.88 5.65
C PRO A 69 -3.39 14.32 5.39
N TYR A 70 -2.43 15.18 5.01
CA TYR A 70 -2.69 16.59 4.70
C TYR A 70 -3.58 16.72 3.46
N LEU A 71 -3.21 16.07 2.36
CA LEU A 71 -3.97 16.12 1.11
C LEU A 71 -5.34 15.46 1.28
N THR A 72 -5.40 14.33 1.98
CA THR A 72 -6.66 13.62 2.25
C THR A 72 -7.63 14.52 3.01
N LYS A 73 -7.16 15.22 4.05
CA LYS A 73 -7.99 16.16 4.81
C LYS A 73 -8.39 17.39 3.99
N LYS A 74 -7.46 17.93 3.19
CA LYS A 74 -7.71 19.13 2.38
C LYS A 74 -8.78 18.93 1.31
N TYR A 75 -8.78 17.78 0.65
CA TYR A 75 -9.66 17.51 -0.49
C TYR A 75 -10.79 16.52 -0.20
N ASN A 76 -10.90 16.06 1.06
CA ASN A 76 -11.88 15.05 1.49
C ASN A 76 -11.93 13.82 0.56
N ALA A 77 -10.76 13.41 0.07
CA ALA A 77 -10.61 12.33 -0.90
C ALA A 77 -9.36 11.51 -0.58
N HIS A 78 -9.37 10.21 -0.88
CA HIS A 78 -8.20 9.37 -0.66
C HIS A 78 -7.12 9.66 -1.70
N ILE A 79 -6.09 10.41 -1.31
CA ILE A 79 -5.01 10.78 -2.21
C ILE A 79 -3.80 9.89 -1.94
N ASN A 80 -3.52 9.02 -2.91
CA ASN A 80 -2.29 8.24 -2.96
C ASN A 80 -1.15 9.16 -3.43
N VAL A 81 -0.01 9.12 -2.75
CA VAL A 81 1.19 9.88 -3.13
C VAL A 81 2.32 8.90 -3.34
N GLU A 82 2.80 8.81 -4.57
CA GLU A 82 3.89 7.92 -4.96
C GLU A 82 5.13 8.76 -5.27
N ILE A 83 6.24 8.44 -4.60
CA ILE A 83 7.54 9.02 -4.94
C ILE A 83 8.12 8.18 -6.07
N CYS A 84 8.27 8.79 -7.24
CA CYS A 84 8.80 8.13 -8.42
C CYS A 84 10.28 8.45 -8.57
N SER A 85 11.16 7.53 -8.16
CA SER A 85 12.61 7.69 -8.30
C SER A 85 13.22 6.87 -9.43
N SER A 86 12.47 5.92 -10.03
CA SER A 86 12.95 5.10 -11.14
C SER A 86 12.35 5.50 -12.49
N ILE A 87 13.07 5.19 -13.57
CA ILE A 87 12.59 5.32 -14.95
C ILE A 87 11.29 4.50 -15.16
N THR A 88 11.15 3.37 -14.47
CA THR A 88 9.94 2.53 -14.49
C THR A 88 8.74 3.25 -13.89
N SER A 89 8.91 3.95 -12.77
CA SER A 89 7.85 4.75 -12.14
C SER A 89 7.44 5.94 -13.02
N ILE A 90 8.39 6.56 -13.72
CA ILE A 90 8.10 7.62 -14.70
C ILE A 90 7.29 7.07 -15.89
N LYS A 91 7.67 5.91 -16.45
CA LYS A 91 6.89 5.22 -17.50
C LYS A 91 5.46 4.90 -17.05
N TYR A 92 5.30 4.49 -15.79
CA TYR A 92 3.99 4.27 -15.20
C TYR A 92 3.16 5.56 -15.20
N ILE A 93 3.67 6.68 -14.68
CA ILE A 93 2.97 7.98 -14.71
C ILE A 93 2.55 8.35 -16.14
N PHE A 94 3.47 8.23 -17.11
CA PHE A 94 3.17 8.55 -18.50
C PHE A 94 2.05 7.70 -19.08
N LYS A 95 1.97 6.40 -18.74
CA LYS A 95 0.85 5.53 -19.15
C LYS A 95 -0.50 6.05 -18.64
N TYR A 96 -0.57 6.55 -17.41
CA TYR A 96 -1.81 7.09 -16.84
C TYR A 96 -2.18 8.47 -17.37
N LEU A 97 -1.19 9.30 -17.70
CA LEU A 97 -1.42 10.62 -18.29
C LEU A 97 -1.79 10.56 -19.77
N GLN A 98 -1.17 9.64 -20.52
CA GLN A 98 -1.38 9.51 -21.97
C GLN A 98 -2.58 8.64 -22.33
N GLY A 99 -3.15 7.91 -21.37
CA GLY A 99 -4.46 7.26 -21.45
C GLY A 99 -4.73 6.47 -22.73
N SER A 100 -4.55 5.14 -22.65
CA SER A 100 -4.90 4.14 -23.69
C SER A 100 -3.90 4.05 -24.85
#